data_AF-A0A534RL28-F1
#
_entry.id   AF-A0A534RL28-F1
#
_cell.length_a   1.000
_cell.length_b   1.000
_cell.length_c   1.000
_cell.angle_alpha   90.00
_cell.angle_beta   90.00
_cell.angle_gamma   90.00
#
_symmetry.space_group_name_H-M   'P 1'
#
loop_
_entity.id
_entity.type
_entity.pdbx_description
1 polymer ?
#
loop_
_entity_poly.entity_id
_entity_poly.type
_entity_poly.pdbx_seq_one_letter_code
_entity_poly.pdbx_strand_id
1 'polypeptide(L)'
;MPRGAPREHENLLGGEPARGCLMPRARLLSWAGGLQGITECCLGETESARVKFLNRSGPPTALDRMEVGVMEVVHPRCAGLDVHKKTVVACVMVPGRKEVRTFGTMTDDLLQLADWLQQEQVSHVAMESTGVYWKPIYNVLEGTGLELLVVNAQHIKAVPGRKTDVKDAEWIADLLKHGLVRASFIPSRPERELRELVRYRTGLVEQRGHVVQRIQKLLEGANIKLSDVASDVVGVSGRAMLRALAAGEQDTHRLAEMGKSQLRNKRQELKRSLQGSFGEHQRFMLHNQLGLLEFLDRQIAELNQEVERRLRPFETLLERLQAIPGIGPRNSEQILVEVGTDMSRFPSDSHFAS
;
A
#
# COMPACT_ATOMS: atom_id res chain seq x y z
N MET A 1 57.30 31.41 17.54
CA MET A 1 56.03 32.18 17.57
C MET A 1 55.95 32.91 16.24
N PRO A 2 55.14 32.42 15.29
CA PRO A 2 53.71 32.74 15.28
C PRO A 2 52.78 31.53 15.03
N ARG A 3 51.52 31.74 15.46
CA ARG A 3 50.28 30.99 15.22
C ARG A 3 49.90 31.14 13.73
N GLY A 4 49.20 30.28 13.01
CA GLY A 4 48.34 29.13 13.27
C GLY A 4 47.45 29.02 12.00
N ALA A 5 47.37 27.84 11.40
CA ALA A 5 46.67 27.56 10.14
C ALA A 5 45.13 27.71 10.27
N PRO A 6 44.39 27.97 9.18
CA PRO A 6 42.93 27.97 9.19
C PRO A 6 42.38 26.55 9.05
N ARG A 7 41.30 26.23 9.77
CA ARG A 7 40.43 25.08 9.48
C ARG A 7 39.12 25.60 8.90
N GLU A 8 38.87 25.22 7.66
CA GLU A 8 37.60 25.38 6.96
C GLU A 8 36.57 24.38 7.54
N HIS A 9 35.35 24.86 7.78
CA HIS A 9 34.17 24.02 7.97
C HIS A 9 33.14 24.47 6.94
N GLU A 10 32.89 23.63 5.95
CA GLU A 10 31.84 23.79 4.95
C GLU A 10 30.46 23.61 5.60
N ASN A 11 29.59 24.60 5.36
CA ASN A 11 28.17 24.59 5.69
C ASN A 11 27.41 23.78 4.63
N LEU A 12 27.03 22.54 4.93
CA LEU A 12 26.13 21.72 4.12
C LEU A 12 24.66 21.93 4.53
N LEU A 13 24.08 23.08 4.20
CA LEU A 13 22.62 23.25 4.08
C LEU A 13 22.35 24.39 3.09
N GLY A 14 22.32 24.06 1.80
CA GLY A 14 21.87 24.97 0.75
C GLY A 14 20.37 25.21 0.84
N GLY A 15 19.97 26.41 1.27
CA GLY A 15 18.61 26.89 1.17
C GLY A 15 18.40 27.64 -0.14
N GLU A 16 17.39 27.25 -0.91
CA GLU A 16 16.86 28.07 -2.01
C GLU A 16 15.72 28.98 -1.53
N PRO A 17 15.59 30.20 -2.08
CA PRO A 17 14.54 31.14 -1.71
C PRO A 17 13.21 30.80 -2.41
N ALA A 18 12.12 30.79 -1.63
CA ALA A 18 10.76 30.58 -2.12
C ALA A 18 10.34 31.69 -3.11
N ARG A 19 10.19 31.34 -4.39
CA ARG A 19 9.41 32.14 -5.35
C ARG A 19 7.93 31.80 -5.18
N GLY A 20 7.11 32.83 -4.98
CA GLY A 20 5.67 32.72 -4.91
C GLY A 20 5.09 32.27 -6.25
N CYS A 21 4.44 31.11 -6.25
CA CYS A 21 3.59 30.67 -7.35
C CYS A 21 2.16 30.58 -6.83
N LEU A 22 1.28 31.41 -7.41
CA LEU A 22 -0.17 31.35 -7.27
C LEU A 22 -0.63 29.97 -7.76
N MET A 23 -0.93 29.06 -6.84
CA MET A 23 -1.55 27.77 -7.16
C MET A 23 -3.03 28.00 -7.57
N PRO A 24 -3.47 27.54 -8.74
CA PRO A 24 -4.87 27.20 -8.93
C PRO A 24 -5.18 25.99 -8.04
N ARG A 25 -6.36 25.97 -7.41
CA ARG A 25 -6.87 24.84 -6.62
C ARG A 25 -6.86 23.55 -7.46
N ALA A 26 -5.76 22.78 -7.38
CA ALA A 26 -5.73 21.42 -7.84
C ALA A 26 -6.59 20.58 -6.89
N ARG A 27 -7.64 19.96 -7.43
CA ARG A 27 -8.39 18.92 -6.73
C ARG A 27 -7.39 17.84 -6.32
N LEU A 28 -7.18 17.70 -5.01
CA LEU A 28 -6.56 16.52 -4.42
C LEU A 28 -7.34 15.31 -4.92
N LEU A 29 -6.76 14.57 -5.86
CA LEU A 29 -7.13 13.18 -6.11
C LEU A 29 -6.79 12.42 -4.82
N SER A 30 -7.78 12.35 -3.95
CA SER A 30 -7.80 11.49 -2.79
C SER A 30 -7.79 10.05 -3.30
N TRP A 31 -6.60 9.44 -3.36
CA TRP A 31 -6.43 7.99 -3.45
C TRP A 31 -6.71 7.33 -2.08
N ALA A 32 -7.77 7.77 -1.41
CA ALA A 32 -8.32 7.10 -0.24
C ALA A 32 -9.30 6.02 -0.73
N GLY A 33 -8.74 5.02 -1.42
CA GLY A 33 -9.39 3.76 -1.74
C GLY A 33 -8.58 2.65 -1.08
N GLY A 34 -8.80 2.45 0.21
CA GLY A 34 -8.13 1.38 0.94
C GLY A 34 -8.61 0.01 0.47
N LEU A 35 -7.73 -0.74 -0.19
CA LEU A 35 -7.65 -2.19 -0.13
C LEU A 35 -6.17 -2.58 -0.22
N GLN A 36 -5.64 -3.15 0.87
CA GLN A 36 -4.36 -3.86 0.81
C GLN A 36 -4.54 -5.11 -0.05
N GLY A 37 -4.12 -5.04 -1.32
CA GLY A 37 -4.07 -6.21 -2.20
C GLY A 37 -4.14 -5.79 -3.65
N ILE A 38 -3.20 -6.31 -4.45
CA ILE A 38 -3.19 -6.40 -5.92
C ILE A 38 -3.73 -5.19 -6.71
N THR A 39 -2.82 -4.50 -7.39
CA THR A 39 -3.16 -3.44 -8.35
C THR A 39 -4.04 -4.03 -9.46
N GLU A 40 -5.26 -3.52 -9.56
CA GLU A 40 -6.27 -3.92 -10.54
C GLU A 40 -6.06 -3.08 -11.80
N CYS A 41 -6.04 -3.70 -12.99
CA CYS A 41 -6.17 -2.98 -14.27
C CYS A 41 -7.60 -3.16 -14.75
N CYS A 42 -8.36 -2.07 -14.78
CA CYS A 42 -9.73 -2.05 -15.29
C CYS A 42 -9.70 -2.07 -16.83
N LEU A 43 -10.37 -3.04 -17.45
CA LEU A 43 -10.61 -3.02 -18.89
C LEU A 43 -12.01 -2.50 -19.18
N GLY A 44 -12.06 -1.45 -19.99
CA GLY A 44 -13.26 -0.72 -20.38
C GLY A 44 -14.28 -1.56 -21.16
N GLU A 45 -15.53 -1.12 -21.01
CA GLU A 45 -16.72 -1.65 -21.68
C GLU A 45 -16.51 -1.68 -23.21
N THR A 46 -16.45 -2.88 -23.78
CA THR A 46 -16.64 -3.07 -25.23
C THR A 46 -18.13 -3.18 -25.52
N GLU A 47 -18.58 -2.34 -26.45
CA GLU A 47 -19.95 -2.20 -26.95
C GLU A 47 -20.68 -3.54 -27.10
N SER A 48 -21.82 -3.64 -26.41
CA SER A 48 -22.85 -4.65 -26.62
C SER A 48 -23.34 -4.56 -28.06
N ALA A 49 -22.90 -5.50 -28.90
CA ALA A 49 -23.54 -5.76 -30.18
C ALA A 49 -24.99 -6.19 -29.93
N ARG A 50 -25.93 -5.25 -30.17
CA ARG A 50 -27.37 -5.47 -30.16
C ARG A 50 -27.75 -6.60 -31.13
N VAL A 51 -27.93 -7.80 -30.61
CA VAL A 51 -28.66 -8.86 -31.31
C VAL A 51 -30.15 -8.55 -31.21
N LYS A 52 -30.75 -8.23 -32.36
CA LYS A 52 -32.19 -7.96 -32.51
C LYS A 52 -32.99 -9.22 -32.15
N PHE A 53 -33.79 -9.15 -31.09
CA PHE A 53 -34.83 -10.14 -30.82
C PHE A 53 -35.92 -10.05 -31.89
N LEU A 54 -35.95 -11.03 -32.79
CA LEU A 54 -37.11 -11.30 -33.64
C LEU A 54 -38.03 -12.27 -32.91
N ASN A 55 -39.23 -11.79 -32.58
CA ASN A 55 -40.35 -12.55 -32.05
C ASN A 55 -40.60 -13.83 -32.88
N ARG A 56 -40.56 -14.99 -32.23
CA ARG A 56 -41.30 -16.18 -32.67
C ARG A 56 -41.88 -16.93 -31.46
N SER A 57 -43.19 -16.93 -31.41
CA SER A 57 -44.07 -17.70 -30.52
C SER A 57 -44.19 -19.15 -30.98
N GLY A 58 -44.00 -20.10 -30.06
CA GLY A 58 -44.28 -21.53 -30.23
C GLY A 58 -43.93 -22.32 -28.95
N PRO A 59 -44.64 -23.41 -28.60
CA PRO A 59 -44.50 -24.09 -27.31
C PRO A 59 -43.21 -24.94 -27.26
N PRO A 60 -42.59 -25.14 -26.07
CA PRO A 60 -41.35 -25.87 -25.94
C PRO A 60 -41.62 -27.38 -25.86
N THR A 61 -41.40 -28.11 -26.96
CA THR A 61 -41.34 -29.57 -26.93
C THR A 61 -40.14 -30.05 -27.72
N ALA A 62 -38.97 -30.06 -27.09
CA ALA A 62 -37.85 -30.96 -27.37
C ALA A 62 -36.78 -30.73 -26.29
N LEU A 63 -36.52 -31.75 -25.48
CA LEU A 63 -35.32 -31.85 -24.65
C LEU A 63 -34.13 -31.99 -25.60
N ASP A 64 -33.54 -30.87 -26.00
CA ASP A 64 -32.25 -30.88 -26.65
C ASP A 64 -31.22 -31.20 -25.58
N ARG A 65 -30.66 -32.42 -25.65
CA ARG A 65 -29.47 -32.78 -24.89
C ARG A 65 -28.37 -31.86 -25.39
N MET A 66 -28.07 -30.80 -24.63
CA MET A 66 -26.81 -30.09 -24.77
C MET A 66 -25.70 -31.12 -24.60
N GLU A 67 -25.05 -31.50 -25.71
CA GLU A 67 -23.74 -32.10 -25.66
C GLU A 67 -22.84 -31.12 -24.92
N VAL A 68 -22.53 -31.47 -23.67
CA VAL A 68 -21.50 -30.78 -22.89
C VAL A 68 -20.20 -31.02 -23.66
N GLY A 69 -19.79 -30.03 -24.45
CA GLY A 69 -18.52 -30.07 -25.15
C GLY A 69 -17.43 -30.42 -24.14
N VAL A 70 -16.65 -31.45 -24.44
CA VAL A 70 -15.53 -31.89 -23.61
C VAL A 70 -14.59 -30.70 -23.46
N MET A 71 -14.56 -30.08 -22.29
CA MET A 71 -13.72 -28.92 -22.04
C MET A 71 -12.26 -29.34 -22.16
N GLU A 72 -11.48 -28.58 -22.93
CA GLU A 72 -10.06 -28.85 -23.17
C GLU A 72 -9.28 -28.78 -21.86
N VAL A 73 -8.44 -29.78 -21.61
CA VAL A 73 -7.57 -29.82 -20.43
C VAL A 73 -6.27 -29.09 -20.77
N VAL A 74 -6.08 -27.90 -20.22
CA VAL A 74 -4.91 -27.06 -20.41
C VAL A 74 -3.80 -27.45 -19.44
N HIS A 75 -4.14 -27.68 -18.17
CA HIS A 75 -3.21 -28.06 -17.12
C HIS A 75 -3.55 -29.45 -16.56
N PRO A 76 -2.94 -30.54 -17.07
CA PRO A 76 -3.32 -31.91 -16.70
C PRO A 76 -2.95 -32.30 -15.27
N ARG A 77 -2.00 -31.58 -14.66
CA ARG A 77 -1.54 -31.79 -13.27
C ARG A 77 -1.55 -30.46 -12.55
N CYS A 78 -2.64 -30.18 -11.83
CA CYS A 78 -2.87 -28.89 -11.20
C CYS A 78 -3.44 -29.05 -9.78
N ALA A 79 -3.35 -27.97 -9.00
CA ALA A 79 -3.98 -27.91 -7.69
C ALA A 79 -4.72 -26.61 -7.45
N GLY A 80 -5.83 -26.69 -6.73
CA GLY A 80 -6.58 -25.56 -6.22
C GLY A 80 -6.45 -25.49 -4.71
N LEU A 81 -6.10 -24.32 -4.19
CA LEU A 81 -5.94 -24.06 -2.76
C LEU A 81 -6.97 -23.05 -2.28
N ASP A 82 -7.77 -23.46 -1.32
CA ASP A 82 -8.61 -22.57 -0.55
C ASP A 82 -7.92 -22.23 0.78
N VAL A 83 -7.53 -20.96 0.93
CA VAL A 83 -6.61 -20.52 1.98
C VAL A 83 -7.38 -19.77 3.06
N HIS A 84 -7.36 -20.35 4.25
CA HIS A 84 -7.93 -19.77 5.46
C HIS A 84 -6.82 -19.40 6.47
N LYS A 85 -7.22 -18.69 7.55
CA LYS A 85 -6.26 -18.23 8.58
C LYS A 85 -5.47 -19.36 9.24
N LYS A 86 -6.08 -20.53 9.46
CA LYS A 86 -5.48 -21.65 10.19
C LYS A 86 -5.24 -22.88 9.34
N THR A 87 -5.94 -23.01 8.22
CA THR A 87 -5.99 -24.21 7.40
C THR A 87 -5.88 -23.86 5.93
N VAL A 88 -5.34 -24.78 5.15
CA VAL A 88 -5.34 -24.74 3.70
C VAL A 88 -5.99 -26.02 3.20
N VAL A 89 -7.08 -25.91 2.46
CA VAL A 89 -7.69 -27.05 1.78
C VAL A 89 -7.13 -27.10 0.36
N ALA A 90 -6.48 -28.21 0.04
CA ALA A 90 -5.79 -28.39 -1.22
C ALA A 90 -6.45 -29.51 -2.01
N CYS A 91 -6.93 -29.21 -3.22
CA CYS A 91 -7.41 -30.20 -4.17
C CYS A 91 -6.36 -30.39 -5.27
N VAL A 92 -5.83 -31.61 -5.39
CA VAL A 92 -4.94 -32.02 -6.48
C VAL A 92 -5.74 -32.77 -7.52
N MET A 93 -5.58 -32.36 -8.78
CA MET A 93 -6.12 -33.01 -9.95
C MET A 93 -4.98 -33.48 -10.85
N VAL A 94 -4.91 -34.80 -11.04
CA VAL A 94 -4.00 -35.48 -11.96
C VAL A 94 -4.81 -36.39 -12.89
N PRO A 95 -4.26 -36.90 -14.00
CA PRO A 95 -5.03 -37.73 -14.94
C PRO A 95 -5.71 -38.92 -14.25
N GLY A 96 -7.05 -38.95 -14.29
CA GLY A 96 -7.86 -40.04 -13.73
C GLY A 96 -7.98 -40.04 -12.19
N ARG A 97 -7.40 -39.08 -11.48
CA ARG A 97 -7.45 -39.04 -10.01
C ARG A 97 -7.60 -37.63 -9.47
N LYS A 98 -8.52 -37.48 -8.52
CA LYS A 98 -8.73 -36.27 -7.72
C LYS A 98 -8.52 -36.62 -6.26
N GLU A 99 -7.72 -35.83 -5.54
CA GLU A 99 -7.48 -36.02 -4.12
C GLU A 99 -7.53 -34.68 -3.39
N VAL A 100 -8.20 -34.63 -2.24
CA VAL A 100 -8.30 -33.43 -1.40
C VAL A 100 -7.67 -33.72 -0.05
N ARG A 101 -6.80 -32.81 0.41
CA ARG A 101 -6.20 -32.85 1.74
C ARG A 101 -6.28 -31.49 2.41
N THR A 102 -6.38 -31.49 3.74
CA THR A 102 -6.35 -30.28 4.55
C THR A 102 -5.05 -30.23 5.33
N PHE A 103 -4.36 -29.10 5.23
CA PHE A 103 -3.11 -28.82 5.94
C PHE A 103 -3.32 -27.68 6.94
N GLY A 104 -2.44 -27.60 7.94
CA GLY A 104 -2.29 -26.39 8.73
C GLY A 104 -1.58 -25.27 7.96
N THR A 105 -1.36 -24.15 8.64
CA THR A 105 -0.67 -22.96 8.09
C THR A 105 0.68 -22.71 8.77
N MET A 106 1.13 -23.64 9.63
CA MET A 106 2.48 -23.60 10.18
C MET A 106 3.50 -24.03 9.12
N THR A 107 4.77 -23.67 9.30
CA THR A 107 5.78 -23.85 8.24
C THR A 107 5.99 -25.31 7.88
N ASP A 108 6.02 -26.19 8.87
CA ASP A 108 6.12 -27.64 8.70
C ASP A 108 4.89 -28.24 8.00
N ASP A 109 3.68 -27.74 8.27
CA ASP A 109 2.48 -28.12 7.52
C ASP A 109 2.55 -27.69 6.05
N LEU A 110 3.05 -26.47 5.79
CA LEU A 110 3.18 -25.94 4.43
C LEU A 110 4.29 -26.65 3.64
N LEU A 111 5.36 -27.10 4.31
CA LEU A 111 6.39 -27.95 3.70
C LEU A 111 5.83 -29.33 3.35
N GLN A 112 5.00 -29.94 4.22
CA GLN A 112 4.30 -31.18 3.90
C GLN A 112 3.34 -31.02 2.71
N LEU A 113 2.65 -29.88 2.60
CA LEU A 113 1.86 -29.53 1.42
C LEU A 113 2.75 -29.45 0.18
N ALA A 114 3.90 -28.77 0.25
CA ALA A 114 4.83 -28.64 -0.85
C ALA A 114 5.37 -30.01 -1.32
N ASP A 115 5.80 -30.85 -0.38
CA ASP A 115 6.28 -32.21 -0.64
C ASP A 115 5.20 -33.05 -1.33
N TRP A 116 3.95 -32.96 -0.86
CA TRP A 116 2.85 -33.67 -1.48
C TRP A 116 2.57 -33.19 -2.91
N LEU A 117 2.54 -31.87 -3.15
CA LEU A 117 2.37 -31.31 -4.49
C LEU A 117 3.48 -31.77 -5.46
N GLN A 118 4.72 -31.84 -4.99
CA GLN A 118 5.86 -32.33 -5.78
C GLN A 118 5.79 -33.85 -6.03
N GLN A 119 5.43 -34.66 -5.03
CA GLN A 119 5.24 -36.10 -5.19
C GLN A 119 4.17 -36.40 -6.24
N GLU A 120 3.11 -35.59 -6.26
CA GLU A 120 2.05 -35.67 -7.26
C GLU A 120 2.40 -35.01 -8.59
N GLN A 121 3.62 -34.51 -8.75
CA GLN A 121 4.13 -33.84 -9.95
C GLN A 121 3.16 -32.77 -10.44
N VAL A 122 2.57 -32.01 -9.51
CA VAL A 122 1.74 -30.86 -9.83
C VAL A 122 2.61 -29.83 -10.57
N SER A 123 2.06 -29.23 -11.61
CA SER A 123 2.77 -28.21 -12.40
C SER A 123 2.27 -26.80 -12.06
N HIS A 124 0.95 -26.65 -11.87
CA HIS A 124 0.31 -25.35 -11.65
C HIS A 124 -0.54 -25.40 -10.37
N VAL A 125 -0.50 -24.32 -9.60
CA VAL A 125 -1.28 -24.18 -8.36
C VAL A 125 -2.00 -22.84 -8.37
N ALA A 126 -3.32 -22.86 -8.22
CA ALA A 126 -4.13 -21.66 -8.06
C ALA A 126 -4.60 -21.54 -6.61
N MET A 127 -4.57 -20.32 -6.06
CA MET A 127 -5.03 -20.04 -4.71
C MET A 127 -5.93 -18.80 -4.66
N GLU A 128 -7.10 -18.91 -4.02
CA GLU A 128 -7.96 -17.76 -3.77
C GLU A 128 -7.34 -16.89 -2.67
N SER A 129 -7.25 -15.58 -2.92
CA SER A 129 -6.71 -14.63 -1.96
C SER A 129 -7.80 -13.79 -1.31
N THR A 130 -7.92 -13.89 0.01
CA THR A 130 -8.49 -12.84 0.86
C THR A 130 -7.43 -12.36 1.86
N GLY A 131 -7.13 -11.05 1.84
CA GLY A 131 -6.15 -10.44 2.74
C GLY A 131 -4.71 -10.96 2.52
N VAL A 132 -4.00 -11.21 3.62
CA VAL A 132 -2.56 -11.56 3.63
C VAL A 132 -2.29 -13.07 3.67
N TYR A 133 -3.31 -13.90 3.81
CA TYR A 133 -3.12 -15.33 4.15
C TYR A 133 -2.48 -16.15 3.03
N TRP A 134 -2.59 -15.74 1.77
CA TRP A 134 -1.91 -16.39 0.65
C TRP A 134 -0.39 -16.24 0.69
N LYS A 135 0.13 -15.15 1.29
CA LYS A 135 1.57 -14.82 1.29
C LYS A 135 2.45 -15.95 1.85
N PRO A 136 2.19 -16.51 3.04
CA PRO A 136 3.03 -17.60 3.57
C PRO A 136 3.04 -18.83 2.66
N ILE A 137 1.91 -19.22 2.08
CA ILE A 137 1.83 -20.36 1.14
C ILE A 137 2.67 -20.05 -0.09
N TYR A 138 2.46 -18.88 -0.70
CA TYR A 138 3.19 -18.47 -1.90
C TYR A 138 4.70 -18.42 -1.65
N ASN A 139 5.14 -17.87 -0.53
CA ASN A 139 6.56 -17.75 -0.20
C ASN A 139 7.25 -19.12 -0.03
N VAL A 140 6.56 -20.12 0.51
CA VAL A 140 7.09 -21.49 0.65
C VAL A 140 7.14 -22.19 -0.71
N LEU A 141 6.10 -22.03 -1.53
CA LEU A 141 5.98 -22.71 -2.81
C LEU A 141 6.78 -22.04 -3.95
N GLU A 142 7.12 -20.75 -3.87
CA GLU A 142 7.81 -20.00 -4.94
C GLU A 142 9.16 -20.64 -5.32
N GLY A 143 9.83 -21.32 -4.39
CA GLY A 143 11.11 -21.99 -4.60
C GLY A 143 11.03 -23.44 -5.11
N THR A 144 9.84 -24.00 -5.29
CA THR A 144 9.66 -25.44 -5.56
C THR A 144 9.56 -25.78 -7.05
N GLY A 145 9.59 -24.77 -7.93
CA GLY A 145 9.43 -24.92 -9.39
C GLY A 145 7.98 -25.01 -9.87
N LEU A 146 7.00 -24.82 -8.97
CA LEU A 146 5.58 -24.76 -9.30
C LEU A 146 5.20 -23.41 -9.94
N GLU A 147 4.29 -23.43 -10.91
CA GLU A 147 3.67 -22.21 -11.41
C GLU A 147 2.51 -21.79 -10.49
N LEU A 148 2.65 -20.64 -9.82
CA LEU A 148 1.73 -20.19 -8.78
C LEU A 148 0.83 -19.04 -9.26
N LEU A 149 -0.48 -19.25 -9.19
CA LEU A 149 -1.50 -18.30 -9.58
C LEU A 149 -2.28 -17.85 -8.34
N VAL A 150 -2.15 -16.58 -7.97
CA VAL A 150 -3.03 -15.96 -6.98
C VAL A 150 -4.23 -15.40 -7.70
N VAL A 151 -5.43 -15.89 -7.41
CA VAL A 151 -6.64 -15.56 -8.16
C VAL A 151 -7.59 -14.69 -7.32
N ASN A 152 -8.21 -13.70 -7.96
CA ASN A 152 -9.14 -12.79 -7.28
C ASN A 152 -10.45 -13.51 -6.98
N ALA A 153 -10.86 -13.49 -5.71
CA ALA A 153 -12.11 -14.05 -5.20
C ALA A 153 -13.36 -13.61 -5.98
N GLN A 154 -13.38 -12.40 -6.54
CA GLN A 154 -14.53 -11.88 -7.31
C GLN A 154 -14.70 -12.60 -8.65
N HIS A 155 -13.61 -13.02 -9.30
CA HIS A 155 -13.65 -13.72 -10.59
C HIS A 155 -14.05 -15.20 -10.46
N ILE A 156 -13.95 -15.75 -9.24
CA ILE A 156 -14.26 -17.16 -8.95
C ILE A 156 -15.71 -17.35 -8.48
N LYS A 157 -16.38 -16.26 -8.06
CA LYS A 157 -17.72 -16.30 -7.48
C LYS A 157 -18.83 -16.33 -8.54
N ALA A 158 -19.19 -17.55 -8.96
CA ALA A 158 -20.44 -17.82 -9.66
C ALA A 158 -20.95 -19.27 -9.46
N VAL A 159 -20.80 -19.86 -8.27
CA VAL A 159 -21.33 -21.21 -7.99
C VAL A 159 -22.59 -21.12 -7.11
N PRO A 160 -23.80 -21.39 -7.65
CA PRO A 160 -25.02 -21.47 -6.85
C PRO A 160 -24.98 -22.70 -5.92
N GLY A 161 -25.00 -22.51 -4.60
CA GLY A 161 -25.09 -23.61 -3.63
C GLY A 161 -24.41 -23.34 -2.28
N ARG A 162 -24.44 -24.32 -1.37
CA ARG A 162 -23.73 -24.28 -0.08
C ARG A 162 -22.21 -24.31 -0.31
N LYS A 163 -21.56 -23.16 -0.09
CA LYS A 163 -20.11 -22.93 -0.11
C LYS A 163 -19.43 -23.73 1.02
N THR A 164 -18.46 -24.58 0.67
CA THR A 164 -17.64 -25.34 1.64
C THR A 164 -16.20 -25.32 1.14
N ASP A 165 -15.23 -25.15 2.03
CA ASP A 165 -13.80 -25.02 1.71
C ASP A 165 -13.27 -26.11 0.74
N VAL A 166 -13.74 -27.36 0.91
CA VAL A 166 -13.42 -28.47 -0.02
C VAL A 166 -13.92 -28.22 -1.44
N LYS A 167 -15.17 -27.77 -1.58
CA LYS A 167 -15.75 -27.46 -2.90
C LYS A 167 -15.10 -26.24 -3.53
N ASP A 168 -14.67 -25.28 -2.72
CA ASP A 168 -13.97 -24.10 -3.21
C ASP A 168 -12.59 -24.48 -3.76
N ALA A 169 -11.81 -25.28 -3.02
CA ALA A 169 -10.54 -25.82 -3.51
C ALA A 169 -10.69 -26.67 -4.78
N GLU A 170 -11.71 -27.53 -4.85
CA GLU A 170 -12.04 -28.31 -6.05
C GLU A 170 -12.41 -27.42 -7.24
N TRP A 171 -13.23 -26.38 -7.00
CA TRP A 171 -13.65 -25.45 -8.02
C TRP A 171 -12.46 -24.65 -8.59
N ILE A 172 -11.56 -24.19 -7.72
CA ILE A 172 -10.32 -23.50 -8.14
C ILE A 172 -9.46 -24.44 -9.00
N ALA A 173 -9.32 -25.71 -8.59
CA ALA A 173 -8.54 -26.68 -9.34
C ALA A 173 -9.15 -26.96 -10.73
N ASP A 174 -10.47 -27.05 -10.84
CA ASP A 174 -11.18 -27.31 -12.11
C ASP A 174 -11.09 -26.10 -13.05
N LEU A 175 -11.28 -24.88 -12.53
CA LEU A 175 -11.07 -23.67 -13.32
C LEU A 175 -9.63 -23.56 -13.81
N LEU A 176 -8.64 -23.87 -12.96
CA LEU A 176 -7.25 -23.89 -13.35
C LEU A 176 -6.99 -24.94 -14.44
N LYS A 177 -7.46 -26.17 -14.25
CA LYS A 177 -7.31 -27.28 -15.22
C LYS A 177 -7.73 -26.90 -16.64
N HIS A 178 -8.78 -26.10 -16.76
CA HIS A 178 -9.35 -25.64 -18.03
C HIS A 178 -8.86 -24.25 -18.47
N GLY A 179 -7.88 -23.65 -17.77
CA GLY A 179 -7.33 -22.34 -18.12
C GLY A 179 -8.30 -21.18 -17.94
N LEU A 180 -9.34 -21.35 -17.11
CA LEU A 180 -10.41 -20.38 -16.90
C LEU A 180 -10.14 -19.37 -15.77
N VAL A 181 -8.96 -19.45 -15.15
CA VAL A 181 -8.53 -18.49 -14.12
C VAL A 181 -7.54 -17.49 -14.69
N ARG A 182 -7.68 -16.23 -14.26
CA ARG A 182 -6.70 -15.18 -14.54
C ARG A 182 -5.88 -14.91 -13.28
N ALA A 183 -4.56 -15.09 -13.38
CA ALA A 183 -3.65 -14.77 -12.29
C ALA A 183 -3.65 -13.27 -12.01
N SER A 184 -3.65 -12.92 -10.72
CA SER A 184 -3.30 -11.58 -10.25
C SER A 184 -1.79 -11.40 -10.37
N PHE A 185 -1.37 -10.18 -10.67
CA PHE A 185 0.06 -9.89 -10.75
C PHE A 185 0.70 -9.94 -9.37
N ILE A 186 1.69 -10.83 -9.22
CA ILE A 186 2.52 -10.95 -8.04
C ILE A 186 3.95 -10.54 -8.42
N PRO A 187 4.47 -9.41 -7.90
CA PRO A 187 5.84 -8.99 -8.16
C PRO A 187 6.85 -10.02 -7.64
N SER A 188 8.08 -9.91 -8.15
CA SER A 188 9.21 -10.69 -7.63
C SER A 188 9.41 -10.42 -6.12
N ARG A 189 10.03 -11.36 -5.42
CA ARG A 189 10.30 -11.21 -3.98
C ARG A 189 11.01 -9.89 -3.62
N PRO A 190 12.10 -9.45 -4.31
CA PRO A 190 12.73 -8.17 -4.02
C PRO A 190 11.79 -6.96 -4.19
N GLU A 191 10.96 -6.96 -5.23
CA GLU A 191 9.97 -5.90 -5.47
C GLU A 191 8.89 -5.89 -4.38
N ARG A 192 8.41 -7.06 -3.94
CA ARG A 192 7.41 -7.15 -2.85
C ARG A 192 7.95 -6.63 -1.53
N GLU A 193 9.17 -7.01 -1.17
CA GLU A 193 9.83 -6.54 0.06
C GLU A 193 10.02 -5.02 0.05
N LEU A 194 10.46 -4.47 -1.08
CA LEU A 194 10.61 -3.03 -1.23
C LEU A 194 9.26 -2.29 -1.18
N ARG A 195 8.23 -2.83 -1.84
CA ARG A 195 6.86 -2.29 -1.77
C ARG A 195 6.33 -2.27 -0.35
N GLU A 196 6.58 -3.33 0.43
CA GLU A 196 6.18 -3.41 1.83
C GLU A 196 6.83 -2.31 2.68
N LEU A 197 8.13 -2.05 2.50
CA LEU A 197 8.84 -0.97 3.19
C LEU A 197 8.26 0.42 2.84
N VAL A 198 8.01 0.68 1.57
CA VAL A 198 7.45 1.98 1.13
C VAL A 198 6.03 2.16 1.65
N ARG A 199 5.17 1.13 1.58
CA ARG A 199 3.81 1.17 2.14
C ARG A 199 3.83 1.37 3.65
N TYR A 200 4.73 0.69 4.37
CA TYR A 200 4.87 0.86 5.81
C TYR A 200 5.26 2.29 6.17
N ARG A 201 6.25 2.87 5.46
CA ARG A 201 6.64 4.26 5.62
C ARG A 201 5.47 5.21 5.36
N THR A 202 4.70 5.01 4.29
CA THR A 202 3.51 5.83 4.00
C THR A 202 2.53 5.81 5.16
N GLY A 203 2.27 4.64 5.75
CA GLY A 203 1.43 4.50 6.94
C GLY A 203 1.97 5.30 8.15
N LEU A 204 3.29 5.29 8.39
CA LEU A 204 3.88 6.11 9.46
C LEU A 204 3.76 7.61 9.19
N VAL A 205 3.90 8.04 7.93
CA VAL A 205 3.72 9.45 7.53
C VAL A 205 2.27 9.89 7.77
N GLU A 206 1.29 9.05 7.45
CA GLU A 206 -0.13 9.30 7.73
C GLU A 206 -0.39 9.40 9.24
N GLN A 207 0.12 8.43 10.01
CA GLN A 207 0.03 8.45 11.48
C GLN A 207 0.63 9.71 12.07
N ARG A 208 1.80 10.15 11.57
CA ARG A 208 2.43 11.42 11.96
C ARG A 208 1.51 12.59 11.66
N GLY A 209 0.89 12.62 10.47
CA GLY A 209 -0.11 13.62 10.10
C GLY A 209 -1.29 13.67 11.07
N HIS A 210 -1.79 12.51 11.52
CA HIS A 210 -2.84 12.44 12.53
C HIS A 210 -2.39 12.97 13.90
N VAL A 211 -1.14 12.78 14.31
CA VAL A 211 -0.59 13.38 15.53
C VAL A 211 -0.57 14.90 15.42
N VAL A 212 -0.10 15.45 14.30
CA VAL A 212 -0.11 16.90 14.05
C VAL A 212 -1.52 17.48 14.14
N GLN A 213 -2.50 16.83 13.52
CA GLN A 213 -3.91 17.25 13.60
C GLN A 213 -4.44 17.20 15.03
N ARG A 214 -4.06 16.20 15.84
CA ARG A 214 -4.44 16.13 17.26
C ARG A 214 -3.82 17.27 18.07
N ILE A 215 -2.56 17.62 17.82
CA ILE A 215 -1.91 18.78 18.45
C ILE A 215 -2.66 20.06 18.09
N GLN A 216 -2.96 20.28 16.81
CA GLN A 216 -3.71 21.47 16.37
C GLN A 216 -5.09 21.56 17.04
N LYS A 217 -5.82 20.45 17.13
CA LYS A 217 -7.12 20.38 17.84
C LYS A 217 -6.99 20.68 19.33
N LEU A 218 -5.91 20.21 19.98
CA LEU A 218 -5.62 20.51 21.37
C LEU A 218 -5.36 22.01 21.59
N LEU A 219 -4.57 22.63 20.71
CA LEU A 219 -4.32 24.08 20.76
C LEU A 219 -5.62 24.87 20.54
N GLU A 220 -6.42 24.47 19.55
CA GLU A 220 -7.68 25.10 19.23
C GLU A 220 -8.67 25.04 20.41
N GLY A 221 -8.78 23.89 21.08
CA GLY A 221 -9.60 23.74 22.28
C GLY A 221 -9.13 24.56 23.48
N ALA A 222 -7.84 24.92 23.52
CA ALA A 222 -7.26 25.84 24.50
C ALA A 222 -7.29 27.31 24.06
N ASN A 223 -7.91 27.61 22.91
CA ASN A 223 -7.90 28.91 22.24
C ASN A 223 -6.49 29.44 21.91
N ILE A 224 -5.52 28.56 21.67
CA ILE A 224 -4.20 28.91 21.14
C ILE A 224 -4.24 28.84 19.60
N LYS A 225 -4.13 29.99 18.95
CA LYS A 225 -4.28 30.21 17.50
C LYS A 225 -2.97 30.14 16.72
N LEU A 226 -2.00 29.35 17.21
CA LEU A 226 -0.68 29.25 16.58
C LEU A 226 -0.76 28.83 15.10
N SER A 227 -1.71 27.95 14.76
CA SER A 227 -1.97 27.47 13.40
C SER A 227 -2.37 28.56 12.40
N ASP A 228 -2.92 29.68 12.87
CA ASP A 228 -3.33 30.79 12.01
C ASP A 228 -2.13 31.69 11.63
N VAL A 229 -1.10 31.70 12.47
CA VAL A 229 0.08 32.54 12.29
C VAL A 229 1.24 31.77 11.65
N ALA A 230 1.42 30.51 12.07
CA ALA A 230 2.48 29.62 11.62
C ALA A 230 1.98 28.61 10.58
N SER A 231 2.52 28.72 9.37
CA SER A 231 2.22 27.79 8.26
C SER A 231 2.62 26.34 8.57
N ASP A 232 3.62 26.13 9.43
CA ASP A 232 3.99 24.82 9.97
C ASP A 232 4.09 24.88 11.50
N VAL A 233 3.05 24.38 12.16
CA VAL A 233 2.93 24.33 13.63
C VAL A 233 3.95 23.38 14.27
N VAL A 234 4.41 22.38 13.53
CA VAL A 234 5.40 21.40 14.01
C VAL A 234 6.77 21.60 13.35
N GLY A 235 7.02 22.77 12.77
CA GLY A 235 8.33 23.20 12.32
C GLY A 235 9.25 23.55 13.48
N VAL A 236 10.46 24.03 13.19
CA VAL A 236 11.50 24.30 14.21
C VAL A 236 11.01 25.26 15.31
N SER A 237 10.45 26.41 14.94
CA SER A 237 9.92 27.39 15.91
C SER A 237 8.66 26.89 16.60
N GLY A 238 7.75 26.26 15.85
CA GLY A 238 6.52 25.71 16.42
C GLY A 238 6.82 24.65 17.49
N ARG A 239 7.71 23.69 17.22
CA ARG A 239 8.16 22.70 18.21
C ARG A 239 8.79 23.34 19.45
N ALA A 240 9.61 24.38 19.27
CA ALA A 240 10.19 25.09 20.42
C ALA A 240 9.10 25.67 21.32
N MET A 241 8.12 26.36 20.74
CA MET A 241 6.97 26.92 21.46
C MET A 241 6.12 25.82 22.10
N LEU A 242 5.80 24.74 21.38
CA LEU A 242 4.98 23.63 21.87
C LEU A 242 5.66 22.90 23.03
N ARG A 243 6.99 22.70 22.99
CA ARG A 243 7.74 22.11 24.10
C ARG A 243 7.75 23.04 25.32
N ALA A 244 7.90 24.34 25.12
CA ALA A 244 7.84 25.31 26.21
C ALA A 244 6.44 25.36 26.85
N LEU A 245 5.37 25.36 26.04
CA LEU A 245 3.99 25.24 26.52
C LEU A 245 3.80 23.95 27.33
N ALA A 246 4.27 22.81 26.82
CA ALA A 246 4.19 21.53 27.52
C ALA A 246 4.98 21.54 28.85
N ALA A 247 6.10 22.26 28.92
CA ALA A 247 6.89 22.46 30.13
C ALA A 247 6.27 23.48 31.12
N GLY A 248 5.18 24.14 30.72
CA GLY A 248 4.44 25.07 31.58
C GLY A 248 4.79 26.54 31.44
N GLU A 249 5.52 26.94 30.38
CA GLU A 249 5.71 28.35 30.07
C GLU A 249 4.38 28.99 29.66
N GLN A 250 4.04 30.11 30.29
CA GLN A 250 2.80 30.86 30.08
C GLN A 250 3.09 32.28 29.57
N ASP A 251 4.34 32.74 29.64
CA ASP A 251 4.73 34.04 29.11
C ASP A 251 4.73 34.02 27.57
N THR A 252 3.62 34.52 27.01
CA THR A 252 3.43 34.69 25.57
C THR A 252 4.53 35.51 24.89
N HIS A 253 5.20 36.41 25.61
CA HIS A 253 6.34 37.15 25.06
C HIS A 253 7.55 36.24 24.85
N ARG A 254 7.90 35.43 25.87
CA ARG A 254 8.98 34.44 25.75
C ARG A 254 8.72 33.42 24.65
N LEU A 255 7.49 32.92 24.56
CA LEU A 255 7.09 31.99 23.52
C LEU A 255 7.20 32.64 22.12
N ALA A 256 6.74 33.87 21.94
CA ALA A 256 6.82 34.58 20.66
C ALA A 256 8.28 34.86 20.22
N GLU A 257 9.20 35.09 21.16
CA GLU A 257 10.63 35.28 20.86
C GLU A 257 11.31 34.02 20.30
N MET A 258 10.72 32.82 20.49
CA MET A 258 11.19 31.57 19.87
C MET A 258 10.92 31.51 18.36
N GLY A 259 10.15 32.45 17.83
CA GLY A 259 9.89 32.61 16.39
C GLY A 259 11.16 32.98 15.62
N LYS A 260 11.54 32.13 14.67
CA LYS A 260 12.69 32.31 13.77
C LYS A 260 12.24 32.71 12.36
N SER A 261 13.15 33.29 11.59
CA SER A 261 12.96 33.61 10.17
C SER A 261 11.65 34.42 9.94
N GLN A 262 10.74 33.93 9.09
CA GLN A 262 9.48 34.63 8.78
C GLN A 262 8.56 34.82 10.00
N LEU A 263 8.60 33.90 10.97
CA LEU A 263 7.81 34.04 12.20
C LEU A 263 8.32 35.15 13.11
N ARG A 264 9.60 35.55 12.98
CA ARG A 264 10.16 36.69 13.71
C ARG A 264 9.45 37.99 13.35
N ASN A 265 9.05 38.14 12.09
CA ASN A 265 8.32 39.31 11.60
C ASN A 265 6.88 39.35 12.12
N LYS A 266 6.34 38.21 12.59
CA LYS A 266 4.98 38.07 13.11
C LYS A 266 4.92 38.00 14.64
N ARG A 267 5.94 38.47 15.36
CA ARG A 267 6.02 38.37 16.84
C ARG A 267 4.80 38.90 17.58
N GLN A 268 4.24 40.03 17.16
CA GLN A 268 3.05 40.59 17.80
C GLN A 268 1.81 39.74 17.57
N GLU A 269 1.64 39.18 16.36
CA GLU A 269 0.58 38.23 16.07
C GLU A 269 0.76 36.92 16.83
N LEU A 270 2.00 36.42 16.93
CA LEU A 270 2.33 35.24 17.73
C LEU A 270 1.97 35.44 19.19
N LYS A 271 2.37 36.56 19.79
CA LYS A 271 2.04 36.90 21.18
C LYS A 271 0.52 36.85 21.41
N ARG A 272 -0.27 37.41 20.49
CA ARG A 272 -1.74 37.35 20.53
C ARG A 272 -2.26 35.92 20.36
N SER A 273 -1.73 35.16 19.40
CA SER A 273 -2.18 33.80 19.10
C SER A 273 -1.88 32.79 20.21
N LEU A 274 -0.86 33.07 21.04
CA LEU A 274 -0.43 32.21 22.12
C LEU A 274 -1.17 32.51 23.44
N GLN A 275 -2.03 33.54 23.47
CA GLN A 275 -2.93 33.79 24.58
C GLN A 275 -4.08 32.78 24.56
N GLY A 276 -4.25 32.02 25.63
CA GLY A 276 -5.29 31.00 25.73
C GLY A 276 -5.36 30.37 27.12
N SER A 277 -6.25 29.40 27.28
CA SER A 277 -6.42 28.62 28.52
C SER A 277 -5.69 27.29 28.40
N PHE A 278 -4.43 27.26 28.85
CA PHE A 278 -3.56 26.09 28.72
C PHE A 278 -3.14 25.57 30.11
N GLY A 279 -3.96 24.66 30.64
CA GLY A 279 -3.80 24.10 31.98
C GLY A 279 -2.94 22.83 32.01
N GLU A 280 -2.85 22.23 33.20
CA GLU A 280 -2.07 21.00 33.45
C GLU A 280 -2.48 19.83 32.55
N HIS A 281 -3.78 19.64 32.34
CA HIS A 281 -4.30 18.59 31.47
C HIS A 281 -3.80 18.74 30.03
N GLN A 282 -3.90 19.94 29.44
CA GLN A 282 -3.44 20.19 28.07
C GLN A 282 -1.91 20.06 27.97
N ARG A 283 -1.16 20.48 28.99
CA ARG A 283 0.30 20.29 29.05
C ARG A 283 0.69 18.82 29.01
N PHE A 284 0.02 17.99 29.82
CA PHE A 284 0.25 16.56 29.83
C PHE A 284 -0.06 15.91 28.46
N MET A 285 -1.19 16.26 27.85
CA MET A 285 -1.53 15.75 26.52
C MET A 285 -0.53 16.17 25.45
N LEU A 286 -0.13 17.45 25.44
CA LEU A 286 0.82 17.98 24.46
C LEU A 286 2.19 17.32 24.61
N HIS A 287 2.67 17.12 25.83
CA HIS A 287 3.93 16.41 26.10
C HIS A 287 3.94 15.01 25.46
N ASN A 288 2.90 14.21 25.70
CA ASN A 288 2.78 12.86 25.14
C ASN A 288 2.67 12.88 23.60
N GLN A 289 1.90 13.82 23.04
CA GLN A 289 1.76 13.95 21.58
C GLN A 289 3.07 14.37 20.90
N LEU A 290 3.84 15.26 21.51
CA LEU A 290 5.18 15.64 21.03
C LEU A 290 6.15 14.46 21.07
N GLY A 291 6.14 13.67 22.15
CA GLY A 291 6.95 12.45 22.23
C GLY A 291 6.63 11.44 21.13
N LEU A 292 5.33 11.22 20.85
CA LEU A 292 4.90 10.35 19.75
C LEU A 292 5.30 10.91 18.37
N LEU A 293 5.19 12.23 18.18
CA LEU A 293 5.60 12.88 16.95
C LEU A 293 7.10 12.67 16.68
N GLU A 294 7.93 12.88 17.70
CA GLU A 294 9.39 12.70 17.62
C GLU A 294 9.78 11.23 17.40
N PHE A 295 9.05 10.29 18.01
CA PHE A 295 9.22 8.87 17.72
C PHE A 295 8.94 8.55 16.26
N LEU A 296 7.79 8.99 15.72
CA LEU A 296 7.42 8.76 14.32
C LEU A 296 8.41 9.40 13.35
N ASP A 297 8.89 10.62 13.65
CA ASP A 297 9.92 11.27 12.82
C ASP A 297 11.18 10.41 12.68
N ARG A 298 11.66 9.82 13.79
CA ARG A 298 12.84 8.94 13.78
C ARG A 298 12.60 7.68 12.95
N GLN A 299 11.47 6.98 13.19
CA GLN A 299 11.13 5.79 12.42
C GLN A 299 11.02 6.08 10.91
N ILE A 300 10.42 7.21 10.55
CA ILE A 300 10.31 7.62 9.14
C ILE A 300 11.69 7.92 8.55
N ALA A 301 12.59 8.56 9.31
CA ALA A 301 13.96 8.83 8.85
C ALA A 301 14.77 7.54 8.62
N GLU A 302 14.66 6.56 9.52
CA GLU A 302 15.29 5.24 9.37
C GLU A 302 14.77 4.51 8.13
N LEU A 303 13.44 4.49 7.93
CA LEU A 303 12.84 3.90 6.74
C LEU A 303 13.23 4.63 5.45
N ASN A 304 13.38 5.95 5.49
CA ASN A 304 13.85 6.71 4.33
C ASN A 304 15.24 6.27 3.88
N GLN A 305 16.17 6.09 4.83
CA GLN A 305 17.53 5.63 4.53
C GLN A 305 17.53 4.22 3.94
N GLU A 306 16.74 3.32 4.51
CA GLU A 306 16.65 1.93 4.02
C GLU A 306 16.00 1.86 2.63
N VAL A 307 14.93 2.61 2.39
CA VAL A 307 14.28 2.70 1.07
C VAL A 307 15.24 3.27 0.04
N GLU A 308 15.92 4.38 0.35
CA GLU A 308 16.91 4.99 -0.54
C GLU A 308 18.03 4.01 -0.89
N ARG A 309 18.57 3.30 0.11
CA ARG A 309 19.61 2.28 -0.10
C ARG A 309 19.16 1.19 -1.07
N ARG A 310 17.93 0.68 -0.94
CA ARG A 310 17.38 -0.36 -1.83
C ARG A 310 17.01 0.17 -3.21
N LEU A 311 16.74 1.47 -3.33
CA LEU A 311 16.36 2.11 -4.58
C LEU A 311 17.52 2.60 -5.44
N ARG A 312 18.76 2.62 -4.92
CA ARG A 312 19.96 3.00 -5.68
C ARG A 312 20.08 2.33 -7.06
N PRO A 313 19.78 1.03 -7.25
CA PRO A 313 19.85 0.41 -8.57
C PRO A 313 18.88 1.01 -9.60
N PHE A 314 17.88 1.78 -9.16
CA PHE A 314 16.81 2.36 -9.98
C PHE A 314 16.88 3.90 -10.06
N GLU A 315 18.00 4.51 -9.68
CA GLU A 315 18.16 5.97 -9.63
C GLU A 315 17.79 6.65 -10.96
N THR A 316 18.25 6.12 -12.09
CA THR A 316 17.91 6.66 -13.43
C THR A 316 16.41 6.61 -13.73
N LEU A 317 15.68 5.62 -13.22
CA LEU A 317 14.22 5.55 -13.37
C LEU A 317 13.53 6.59 -12.49
N LEU A 318 14.03 6.79 -11.27
CA LEU A 318 13.51 7.80 -10.35
C LEU A 318 13.73 9.21 -10.91
N GLU A 319 14.88 9.51 -11.49
CA GLU A 319 15.16 10.79 -12.16
C GLU A 319 14.16 11.06 -13.30
N ARG A 320 13.87 10.05 -14.12
CA ARG A 320 12.88 10.17 -15.20
C ARG A 320 11.47 10.42 -14.67
N LEU A 321 11.08 9.73 -13.59
CA LEU A 321 9.79 9.96 -12.94
C LEU A 321 9.70 11.37 -12.35
N GLN A 322 10.79 11.87 -11.75
CA GLN A 322 10.84 13.20 -11.14
C GLN A 322 10.87 14.34 -12.17
N ALA A 323 11.25 14.06 -13.43
CA ALA A 323 11.13 15.03 -14.52
C ALA A 323 9.66 15.36 -14.88
N ILE A 324 8.70 14.54 -14.45
CA ILE A 324 7.28 14.79 -14.64
C ILE A 324 6.83 15.88 -13.66
N PRO A 325 6.24 17.00 -14.13
CA PRO A 325 5.76 18.07 -13.26
C PRO A 325 4.79 17.56 -12.17
N GLY A 326 5.11 17.86 -10.91
CA GLY A 326 4.30 17.45 -9.75
C GLY A 326 4.69 16.10 -9.13
N ILE A 327 5.62 15.35 -9.72
CA ILE A 327 6.16 14.13 -9.14
C ILE A 327 7.46 14.45 -8.40
N GLY A 328 7.37 14.56 -7.07
CA GLY A 328 8.54 14.68 -6.20
C GLY A 328 9.20 13.33 -5.88
N PRO A 329 10.35 13.34 -5.18
CA PRO A 329 11.11 12.12 -4.85
C PRO A 329 10.25 11.03 -4.23
N ARG A 330 9.46 11.34 -3.19
CA ARG A 330 8.63 10.35 -2.49
C ARG A 330 7.54 9.74 -3.36
N ASN A 331 6.92 10.55 -4.23
CA ASN A 331 5.91 10.06 -5.17
C ASN A 331 6.56 9.17 -6.24
N SER A 332 7.76 9.53 -6.70
CA SER A 332 8.50 8.71 -7.67
C SER A 332 8.85 7.33 -7.12
N GLU A 333 9.28 7.25 -5.85
CA GLU A 333 9.54 6.00 -5.15
C GLU A 333 8.27 5.15 -5.05
N GLN A 334 7.13 5.76 -4.67
CA GLN A 334 5.85 5.08 -4.56
C GLN A 334 5.36 4.54 -5.91
N ILE A 335 5.44 5.35 -6.97
CA ILE A 335 5.06 4.92 -8.32
C ILE A 335 5.93 3.73 -8.73
N LEU A 336 7.26 3.84 -8.61
CA LEU A 336 8.17 2.78 -9.02
C LEU A 336 7.85 1.44 -8.33
N VAL A 337 7.61 1.43 -7.02
CA VAL A 337 7.38 0.17 -6.29
C VAL A 337 5.99 -0.43 -6.52
N GLU A 338 4.98 0.39 -6.78
CA GLU A 338 3.61 -0.08 -7.05
C GLU A 338 3.46 -0.58 -8.48
N VAL A 339 4.12 0.08 -9.43
CA VAL A 339 4.06 -0.24 -10.84
C VAL A 339 5.06 -1.33 -11.22
N GLY A 340 6.24 -1.33 -10.60
CA GLY A 340 7.39 -2.15 -10.97
C GLY A 340 8.24 -1.52 -12.08
N THR A 341 9.27 -2.23 -12.51
CA THR A 341 10.22 -1.74 -13.53
C THR A 341 9.92 -2.21 -14.95
N ASP A 342 8.98 -3.15 -15.11
CA ASP A 342 8.63 -3.73 -16.40
C ASP A 342 7.24 -3.27 -16.85
N MET A 343 7.21 -2.33 -17.79
CA MET A 343 5.96 -1.80 -18.34
C MET A 343 5.30 -2.72 -19.39
N SER A 344 5.98 -3.78 -19.87
CA SER A 344 5.41 -4.70 -20.85
C SER A 344 4.19 -5.48 -20.32
N ARG A 345 4.01 -5.49 -18.99
CA ARG A 345 2.84 -6.06 -18.31
C ARG A 345 1.54 -5.31 -18.61
N PHE A 346 1.62 -4.05 -19.02
CA PHE A 346 0.46 -3.26 -19.39
C PHE A 346 0.35 -3.28 -20.92
N PRO A 347 -0.78 -3.77 -21.48
CA PRO A 347 -0.98 -3.82 -22.94
C PRO A 347 -0.88 -2.44 -23.60
N SER A 348 -1.29 -1.39 -22.87
CA SER A 348 -1.11 0.00 -23.28
C SER A 348 -1.00 0.93 -22.07
N ASP A 349 -0.65 2.18 -22.34
CA ASP A 349 -0.71 3.29 -21.39
C ASP A 349 -2.12 3.52 -20.82
N SER A 350 -3.17 3.37 -21.62
CA SER A 350 -4.56 3.41 -21.13
C SER A 350 -4.86 2.34 -20.08
N HIS A 351 -4.29 1.13 -20.22
CA HIS A 351 -4.45 0.06 -19.23
C HIS A 351 -3.64 0.30 -17.96
N PHE A 352 -2.58 1.10 -18.06
CA PHE A 352 -1.80 1.52 -16.92
C PHE A 352 -2.52 2.61 -16.10
N ALA A 353 -3.26 3.50 -16.77
CA ALA A 353 -3.93 4.63 -16.15
C ALA A 353 -5.36 4.33 -15.62
N SER A 354 -5.92 3.17 -15.97
CA SER A 354 -7.25 2.67 -15.59
C SER A 354 -7.23 1.87 -14.30
#